data_AF-E3NJH3-F1
#
_entry.id   AF-E3NJH3-F1
#
_cell.length_a   1.000
_cell.length_b   1.000
_cell.length_c   1.000
_cell.angle_alpha   90.00
_cell.angle_beta   90.00
_cell.angle_gamma   90.00
#
_symmetry.space_group_name_H-M   'P 1'
#
loop_
_entity.id
_entity.type
_entity.pdbx_description
1 polymer ?
#
loop_
_entity_poly.entity_id
_entity_poly.type
_entity_poly.pdbx_seq_one_letter_code
_entity_poly.pdbx_strand_id
1 'polypeptide(L)'
;MGSASALEPLVCMHYAPESYVQVPSPLDCTIANTMTPAAKATPLELAIFQDNTINYRTNGTLCKVVKQVTTFSVNIFGARFQESSSKQLPVPTEACANMVKFQECEFGDLHHRAGIFKTENAHTINWPSAFNIFAGTQVVETTNCFMMPTSVYSRFGSETPSSPAGSLVGCRFSDGSCTTRGGATFIWTPTQEQCRFVFWKKLRGVQSGRIWLSEDKEFALSFLPNNSRIADCGRKIVVTDQGYGIVPPSRTKRQAEGLNELTNFVTSNQLAAQLLANEEAVLESASKLVKFGYKNLCHASNSQRAMVLSAVVSDPTMAARKLTGKDQIRAKFLGEGFLAIKTCSVIPKGLYEFIPFKETCHSKPSIRATTPTNTTIVTFVDLTTRIITNRAHPVDCNLIANFEYMVNGTLFSLNPFTLEIKTHPDFRARQISETPAFQNPIGEETPLIFHNLIIGSLSENMPESHYNEIWEAMQGSPDPRRSRA
;
A
#
# COMPACT_ATOMS: atom_id res chain seq x y z
N MET A 1 46.16 18.24 63.75
CA MET A 1 44.87 18.68 63.18
C MET A 1 44.79 18.12 61.76
N GLY A 2 44.23 16.91 61.63
CA GLY A 2 44.23 16.16 60.37
C GLY A 2 43.25 16.75 59.37
N SER A 3 43.70 16.88 58.13
CA SER A 3 42.92 17.38 56.99
C SER A 3 41.56 16.68 56.89
N ALA A 4 40.49 17.46 56.85
CA ALA A 4 39.12 16.98 56.76
C ALA A 4 38.96 16.04 55.55
N SER A 5 38.74 14.76 55.81
CA SER A 5 38.41 13.79 54.77
C SER A 5 37.10 14.19 54.09
N ALA A 6 37.05 14.08 52.76
CA ALA A 6 35.84 14.31 51.97
C ALA A 6 34.76 13.22 52.19
N LEU A 7 35.05 12.21 53.01
CA LEU A 7 34.10 11.15 53.37
C LEU A 7 32.96 11.71 54.22
N GLU A 8 31.74 11.23 53.95
CA GLU A 8 30.55 11.50 54.75
C GLU A 8 30.06 10.18 55.35
N PRO A 9 30.54 9.79 56.54
CA PRO A 9 30.14 8.55 57.18
C PRO A 9 28.65 8.58 57.54
N LEU A 10 28.02 7.41 57.45
CA LEU A 10 26.60 7.22 57.70
C LEU A 10 26.40 6.37 58.97
N VAL A 11 25.53 6.84 59.86
CA VAL A 11 25.05 6.07 61.01
C VAL A 11 23.66 5.56 60.72
N CYS A 12 23.47 4.25 60.83
CA CYS A 12 22.18 3.61 60.62
C CYS A 12 21.76 2.93 61.93
N MET A 13 20.58 3.28 62.46
CA MET A 13 20.08 2.64 63.68
C MET A 13 19.82 1.14 63.49
N HIS A 14 20.07 0.32 64.50
CA HIS A 14 19.97 -1.15 64.39
C HIS A 14 18.53 -1.69 64.48
N TYR A 15 17.58 -0.96 65.07
CA TYR A 15 16.23 -1.48 65.36
C TYR A 15 15.21 -1.12 64.28
N ALA A 16 14.51 -2.14 63.77
CA ALA A 16 13.45 -2.15 62.75
C ALA A 16 13.78 -1.45 61.40
N PRO A 17 13.49 -2.08 60.25
CA PRO A 17 13.54 -1.41 58.96
C PRO A 17 12.35 -0.45 58.80
N GLU A 18 12.53 0.61 58.02
CA GLU A 18 11.49 1.63 57.81
C GLU A 18 10.59 1.28 56.63
N SER A 19 11.11 0.56 55.65
CA SER A 19 10.35 0.17 54.46
C SER A 19 10.83 -1.17 53.90
N TYR A 20 9.91 -1.87 53.25
CA TYR A 20 10.20 -3.10 52.52
C TYR A 20 9.92 -2.85 51.04
N VAL A 21 10.87 -3.19 50.19
CA VAL A 21 10.77 -3.04 48.74
C VAL A 21 11.03 -4.38 48.08
N GLN A 22 10.31 -4.68 47.01
CA GLN A 22 10.49 -5.91 46.25
C GLN A 22 11.01 -5.60 44.85
N VAL A 23 11.93 -6.43 44.36
CA VAL A 23 12.34 -6.40 42.96
C VAL A 23 11.13 -6.79 42.08
N PRO A 24 10.76 -6.01 41.04
CA PRO A 24 9.55 -6.21 40.25
C PRO A 24 9.44 -7.62 39.68
N SER A 25 8.27 -8.28 39.78
CA SER A 25 7.96 -9.64 39.27
C SER A 25 8.39 -9.87 37.81
N PRO A 26 8.68 -11.11 37.39
CA PRO A 26 8.97 -11.38 35.98
C PRO A 26 7.73 -11.09 35.14
N LEU A 27 7.94 -10.50 33.97
CA LEU A 27 6.89 -10.23 33.00
C LEU A 27 6.45 -11.53 32.33
N ASP A 28 5.14 -11.69 32.14
CA ASP A 28 4.59 -12.80 31.38
C ASP A 28 4.68 -12.52 29.87
N CYS A 29 5.65 -13.15 29.21
CA CYS A 29 5.87 -12.98 27.78
C CYS A 29 4.84 -13.73 26.91
N THR A 30 3.95 -14.55 27.49
CA THR A 30 2.92 -15.28 26.75
C THR A 30 1.79 -14.40 26.26
N ILE A 31 1.64 -13.18 26.80
CA ILE A 31 0.69 -12.15 26.34
C ILE A 31 0.93 -11.77 24.87
N ALA A 32 2.18 -11.89 24.37
CA ALA A 32 2.48 -11.71 22.95
C ALA A 32 1.71 -12.70 22.05
N ASN A 33 1.35 -13.87 22.58
CA ASN A 33 0.63 -14.90 21.83
C ASN A 33 -0.88 -14.63 21.75
N THR A 34 -1.44 -13.88 22.70
CA THR A 34 -2.86 -13.49 22.72
C THR A 34 -3.13 -12.20 21.94
N MET A 35 -2.10 -11.47 21.52
CA MET A 35 -2.18 -10.51 20.42
C MET A 35 -2.53 -11.29 19.15
N THR A 36 -3.83 -11.38 18.89
CA THR A 36 -4.45 -12.22 17.87
C THR A 36 -3.89 -11.89 16.48
N PRO A 37 -3.40 -12.89 15.72
CA PRO A 37 -3.45 -12.79 14.27
C PRO A 37 -4.92 -12.70 13.86
N ALA A 38 -5.21 -11.87 12.87
CA ALA A 38 -6.49 -11.87 12.17
C ALA A 38 -6.92 -13.32 11.83
N ALA A 39 -8.23 -13.55 11.78
CA ALA A 39 -8.92 -14.83 11.61
C ALA A 39 -8.11 -15.96 10.94
N LYS A 40 -8.22 -17.19 11.48
CA LYS A 40 -7.53 -18.39 10.98
C LYS A 40 -7.56 -18.46 9.45
N ALA A 41 -6.42 -18.20 8.84
CA ALA A 41 -6.29 -18.05 7.41
C ALA A 41 -6.42 -19.42 6.72
N THR A 42 -7.34 -19.58 5.77
CA THR A 42 -7.59 -20.84 5.06
C THR A 42 -7.14 -20.74 3.60
N PRO A 43 -6.34 -21.69 3.09
CA PRO A 43 -5.94 -21.67 1.69
C PRO A 43 -7.16 -21.91 0.80
N LEU A 44 -7.34 -21.05 -0.20
CA LEU A 44 -8.47 -21.09 -1.12
C LEU A 44 -8.02 -20.65 -2.51
N GLU A 45 -8.38 -21.43 -3.52
CA GLU A 45 -8.14 -21.11 -4.93
C GLU A 45 -9.44 -20.60 -5.56
N LEU A 46 -9.39 -19.43 -6.20
CA LEU A 46 -10.56 -18.77 -6.77
C LEU A 46 -10.40 -18.57 -8.28
N ALA A 47 -11.47 -18.87 -9.01
CA ALA A 47 -11.62 -18.47 -10.42
C ALA A 47 -12.34 -17.12 -10.47
N ILE A 48 -11.63 -16.11 -10.95
CA ILE A 48 -12.03 -14.70 -10.89
C ILE A 48 -12.50 -14.26 -12.28
N PHE A 49 -13.65 -13.59 -12.29
CA PHE A 49 -14.31 -13.05 -13.47
C PHE A 49 -14.44 -11.55 -13.32
N GLN A 50 -14.25 -10.82 -14.42
CA GLN A 50 -14.40 -9.38 -14.49
C GLN A 50 -15.60 -9.00 -15.34
N ASP A 51 -16.07 -7.76 -15.18
CA ASP A 51 -17.19 -7.24 -15.98
C ASP A 51 -16.78 -7.13 -17.46
N ASN A 52 -17.73 -7.43 -18.36
CA ASN A 52 -17.49 -7.52 -19.78
C ASN A 52 -17.40 -6.13 -20.41
N THR A 53 -16.17 -5.67 -20.61
CA THR A 53 -15.86 -4.39 -21.27
C THR A 53 -15.37 -4.58 -22.71
N ILE A 54 -15.45 -5.80 -23.24
CA ILE A 54 -14.95 -6.15 -24.57
C ILE A 54 -15.87 -5.57 -25.64
N ASN A 55 -15.28 -4.91 -26.64
CA ASN A 55 -15.98 -4.49 -27.86
C ASN A 55 -15.96 -5.63 -28.87
N TYR A 56 -17.12 -6.22 -29.13
CA TYR A 56 -17.25 -7.27 -30.15
C TYR A 56 -17.28 -6.65 -31.52
N ARG A 57 -16.31 -6.99 -32.35
CA ARG A 57 -16.21 -6.52 -33.73
C ARG A 57 -16.82 -7.57 -34.66
N THR A 58 -17.77 -7.15 -35.49
CA THR A 58 -18.31 -7.94 -36.60
C THR A 58 -18.10 -7.24 -37.92
N ASN A 59 -17.97 -8.02 -38.99
CA ASN A 59 -17.88 -7.49 -40.34
C ASN A 59 -19.28 -7.01 -40.76
N GLY A 60 -19.34 -5.82 -41.33
CA GLY A 60 -20.56 -5.23 -41.86
C GLY A 60 -20.32 -4.54 -43.20
N THR A 61 -21.39 -4.14 -43.85
CA THR A 61 -21.35 -3.39 -45.11
C THR A 61 -22.31 -2.22 -45.03
N LEU A 62 -21.87 -1.05 -45.50
CA LEU A 62 -22.67 0.15 -45.65
C LEU A 62 -23.07 0.31 -47.12
N CYS A 63 -24.36 0.45 -47.38
CA CYS A 63 -24.90 0.83 -48.68
C CYS A 63 -25.52 2.23 -48.62
N LYS A 64 -25.20 3.06 -49.61
CA LYS A 64 -25.69 4.44 -49.74
C LYS A 64 -25.98 4.74 -51.20
N VAL A 65 -27.06 5.47 -51.46
CA VAL A 65 -27.37 6.01 -52.78
C VAL A 65 -27.37 7.53 -52.68
N VAL A 66 -26.56 8.19 -53.50
CA VAL A 66 -26.44 9.65 -53.52
C VAL A 66 -26.92 10.17 -54.85
N LYS A 67 -27.93 11.04 -54.81
CA LYS A 67 -28.39 11.81 -55.95
C LYS A 67 -27.73 13.18 -55.92
N GLN A 68 -26.88 13.46 -56.90
CA GLN A 68 -26.29 14.76 -57.14
C GLN A 68 -27.16 15.53 -58.12
N VAL A 69 -27.65 16.68 -57.70
CA VAL A 69 -28.44 17.61 -58.51
C VAL A 69 -27.61 18.86 -58.71
N THR A 70 -27.31 19.20 -59.95
CA THR A 70 -26.57 20.40 -60.29
C THR A 70 -27.42 21.31 -61.16
N THR A 71 -27.72 22.49 -60.62
CA THR A 71 -28.35 23.57 -61.36
C THR A 71 -27.24 24.41 -62.02
N PHE A 72 -27.36 24.65 -63.31
CA PHE A 72 -26.36 25.41 -64.06
C PHE A 72 -27.00 26.34 -65.08
N SER A 73 -26.35 27.45 -65.37
CA SER A 73 -26.79 28.41 -66.37
C SER A 73 -25.61 29.19 -66.94
N VAL A 74 -25.82 29.83 -68.09
CA VAL A 74 -24.83 30.69 -68.74
C VAL A 74 -25.46 32.07 -68.91
N ASN A 75 -24.78 33.12 -68.45
CA ASN A 75 -25.29 34.49 -68.59
C ASN A 75 -25.01 35.07 -69.99
N ILE A 76 -25.54 36.26 -70.28
CA ILE A 76 -25.39 36.95 -71.58
C ILE A 76 -23.93 37.28 -71.96
N PHE A 77 -23.01 37.23 -70.99
CA PHE A 77 -21.57 37.44 -71.18
C PHE A 77 -20.78 36.13 -71.26
N GLY A 78 -21.45 34.97 -71.29
CA GLY A 78 -20.83 33.65 -71.33
C GLY A 78 -20.29 33.14 -69.98
N ALA A 79 -20.55 33.84 -68.87
CA ALA A 79 -20.16 33.41 -67.54
C ALA A 79 -21.04 32.26 -67.06
N ARG A 80 -20.40 31.22 -66.55
CA ARG A 80 -21.03 29.97 -66.09
C ARG A 80 -21.41 30.08 -64.61
N PHE A 81 -22.66 29.75 -64.30
CA PHE A 81 -23.13 29.55 -62.94
C PHE A 81 -23.38 28.07 -62.71
N GLN A 82 -22.93 27.56 -61.58
CA GLN A 82 -23.15 26.18 -61.15
C GLN A 82 -23.42 26.16 -59.65
N GLU A 83 -24.49 25.49 -59.25
CA GLU A 83 -24.77 25.17 -57.87
C GLU A 83 -25.08 23.67 -57.79
N SER A 84 -24.37 22.96 -56.92
CA SER A 84 -24.49 21.50 -56.79
C SER A 84 -24.97 21.15 -55.39
N SER A 85 -25.94 20.26 -55.32
CA SER A 85 -26.50 19.74 -54.07
C SER A 85 -26.52 18.21 -54.12
N SER A 86 -26.07 17.57 -53.04
CA SER A 86 -26.13 16.13 -52.88
C SER A 86 -27.24 15.77 -51.89
N LYS A 87 -28.12 14.87 -52.32
CA LYS A 87 -29.18 14.30 -51.47
C LYS A 87 -28.99 12.79 -51.38
N GLN A 88 -28.98 12.28 -50.15
CA GLN A 88 -28.99 10.86 -49.91
C GLN A 88 -30.41 10.30 -50.07
N LEU A 89 -30.55 9.24 -50.86
CA LEU A 89 -31.81 8.52 -51.04
C LEU A 89 -31.88 7.34 -50.03
N PRO A 90 -33.07 7.02 -49.51
CA PRO A 90 -33.23 5.88 -48.62
C PRO A 90 -33.00 4.57 -49.37
N VAL A 91 -32.07 3.76 -48.87
CA VAL A 91 -31.79 2.42 -49.40
C VAL A 91 -32.63 1.40 -48.60
N PRO A 92 -33.42 0.53 -49.25
CA PRO A 92 -34.07 -0.56 -48.56
C PRO A 92 -33.04 -1.66 -48.24
N THR A 93 -33.28 -2.42 -47.16
CA THR A 93 -32.40 -3.52 -46.73
C THR A 93 -32.20 -4.57 -47.81
N GLU A 94 -33.26 -4.90 -48.56
CA GLU A 94 -33.20 -5.84 -49.68
C GLU A 94 -32.31 -5.36 -50.82
N ALA A 95 -32.37 -4.06 -51.18
CA ALA A 95 -31.49 -3.51 -52.21
C ALA A 95 -30.02 -3.55 -51.76
N CYS A 96 -29.73 -3.23 -50.50
CA CYS A 96 -28.37 -3.36 -49.97
C CYS A 96 -27.89 -4.82 -49.95
N ALA A 97 -28.75 -5.77 -49.60
CA ALA A 97 -28.42 -7.20 -49.66
C ALA A 97 -28.12 -7.66 -51.10
N ASN A 98 -28.87 -7.15 -52.08
CA ASN A 98 -28.62 -7.40 -53.50
C ASN A 98 -27.30 -6.79 -53.96
N MET A 99 -26.97 -5.56 -53.53
CA MET A 99 -25.67 -4.94 -53.81
C MET A 99 -24.51 -5.76 -53.25
N VAL A 100 -24.64 -6.31 -52.04
CA VAL A 100 -23.62 -7.17 -51.42
C VAL A 100 -23.46 -8.49 -52.18
N LYS A 101 -24.57 -9.09 -52.63
CA LYS A 101 -24.57 -10.42 -53.25
C LYS A 101 -24.17 -10.40 -54.73
N PHE A 102 -24.67 -9.42 -55.48
CA PHE A 102 -24.55 -9.36 -56.93
C PHE A 102 -23.60 -8.27 -57.42
N GLN A 103 -23.17 -7.35 -56.55
CA GLN A 103 -22.37 -6.18 -56.94
C GLN A 103 -23.07 -5.32 -58.01
N GLU A 104 -24.39 -5.31 -57.99
CA GLU A 104 -25.25 -4.53 -58.89
C GLU A 104 -26.19 -3.66 -58.07
N CYS A 105 -26.46 -2.45 -58.57
CA CYS A 105 -27.44 -1.53 -58.02
C CYS A 105 -28.51 -1.21 -59.06
N GLU A 106 -29.66 -0.69 -58.63
CA GLU A 106 -30.74 -0.22 -59.54
C GLU A 106 -30.23 0.78 -60.59
N PHE A 107 -29.17 1.52 -60.26
CA PHE A 107 -28.59 2.57 -61.09
C PHE A 107 -27.32 2.13 -61.86
N GLY A 108 -27.03 0.82 -61.92
CA GLY A 108 -25.92 0.25 -62.69
C GLY A 108 -24.99 -0.67 -61.88
N ASP A 109 -23.95 -1.18 -62.54
CA ASP A 109 -22.99 -2.11 -61.96
C ASP A 109 -22.01 -1.41 -61.00
N LEU A 110 -21.68 -2.06 -59.89
CA LEU A 110 -20.73 -1.52 -58.92
C LEU A 110 -19.31 -1.91 -59.28
N HIS A 111 -18.45 -0.91 -59.51
CA HIS A 111 -17.03 -1.10 -59.74
C HIS A 111 -16.23 -0.83 -58.46
N HIS A 112 -15.29 -1.73 -58.16
CA HIS A 112 -14.41 -1.59 -56.99
C HIS A 112 -13.26 -0.62 -57.28
N ARG A 113 -13.18 0.49 -56.53
CA ARG A 113 -12.02 1.39 -56.51
C ARG A 113 -11.73 1.87 -55.10
N ALA A 114 -10.45 1.88 -54.72
CA ALA A 114 -9.99 2.39 -53.42
C ALA A 114 -10.72 1.79 -52.19
N GLY A 115 -11.05 0.49 -52.23
CA GLY A 115 -11.73 -0.19 -51.11
C GLY A 115 -13.23 0.07 -51.01
N ILE A 116 -13.81 0.80 -51.96
CA ILE A 116 -15.24 1.13 -52.03
C ILE A 116 -15.76 0.65 -53.40
N PHE A 117 -16.98 0.13 -53.40
CA PHE A 117 -17.70 -0.22 -54.61
C PHE A 117 -18.63 0.92 -54.99
N LYS A 118 -18.53 1.44 -56.21
CA LYS A 118 -19.37 2.53 -56.68
C LYS A 118 -19.82 2.37 -58.13
N THR A 119 -20.98 2.90 -58.47
CA THR A 119 -21.38 3.08 -59.87
C THR A 119 -20.62 4.27 -60.46
N GLU A 120 -20.29 4.21 -61.76
CA GLU A 120 -19.56 5.27 -62.46
C GLU A 120 -20.47 6.06 -63.40
N ASN A 121 -21.64 6.50 -62.91
CA ASN A 121 -22.53 7.33 -63.70
C ASN A 121 -21.91 8.72 -63.86
N ALA A 122 -21.59 9.08 -65.11
CA ALA A 122 -20.88 10.31 -65.43
C ALA A 122 -21.78 11.55 -65.22
N HIS A 123 -21.34 12.48 -64.36
CA HIS A 123 -22.00 13.76 -64.12
C HIS A 123 -21.47 14.84 -65.07
N THR A 124 -21.81 14.71 -66.35
CA THR A 124 -21.35 15.63 -67.40
C THR A 124 -22.34 16.76 -67.63
N ILE A 125 -21.89 18.00 -67.42
CA ILE A 125 -22.67 19.21 -67.69
C ILE A 125 -22.44 19.63 -69.15
N ASN A 126 -23.49 19.55 -69.96
CA ASN A 126 -23.47 20.04 -71.34
C ASN A 126 -23.83 21.53 -71.35
N TRP A 127 -22.81 22.39 -71.34
CA TRP A 127 -23.01 23.84 -71.29
C TRP A 127 -23.68 24.37 -72.57
N PRO A 128 -24.79 25.13 -72.45
CA PRO A 128 -25.38 25.79 -73.61
C PRO A 128 -24.44 26.87 -74.17
N SER A 129 -24.49 27.08 -75.49
CA SER A 129 -23.72 28.13 -76.16
C SER A 129 -24.17 29.53 -75.72
N ALA A 130 -23.25 30.49 -75.66
CA ALA A 130 -23.53 31.88 -75.20
C ALA A 130 -24.65 32.59 -75.98
N PHE A 131 -24.93 32.19 -77.23
CA PHE A 131 -26.03 32.73 -78.04
C PHE A 131 -27.40 32.15 -77.74
N ASN A 132 -27.50 31.13 -76.87
CA ASN A 132 -28.74 30.45 -76.51
C ASN A 132 -29.29 30.97 -75.16
N ILE A 133 -29.46 32.28 -75.08
CA ILE A 133 -29.74 33.06 -73.85
C ILE A 133 -31.14 32.73 -73.26
N PHE A 134 -32.02 32.11 -74.06
CA PHE A 134 -33.38 31.71 -73.66
C PHE A 134 -33.45 30.33 -72.98
N ALA A 135 -32.32 29.61 -72.86
CA ALA A 135 -32.32 28.25 -72.31
C ALA A 135 -32.56 28.18 -70.79
N GLY A 136 -32.56 29.31 -70.08
CA GLY A 136 -32.86 29.38 -68.65
C GLY A 136 -31.87 28.61 -67.76
N THR A 137 -32.28 28.34 -66.52
CA THR A 137 -31.54 27.47 -65.60
C THR A 137 -31.79 26.00 -65.95
N GLN A 138 -30.74 25.25 -66.23
CA GLN A 138 -30.79 23.83 -66.50
C GLN A 138 -30.45 23.01 -65.26
N VAL A 139 -30.92 21.77 -65.22
CA VAL A 139 -30.68 20.84 -64.11
C VAL A 139 -30.15 19.54 -64.68
N VAL A 140 -29.01 19.09 -64.17
CA VAL A 140 -28.47 17.73 -64.43
C VAL A 140 -28.52 16.96 -63.12
N GLU A 141 -29.06 15.76 -63.19
CA GLU A 141 -29.15 14.84 -62.07
C GLU A 141 -28.34 13.59 -62.38
N THR A 142 -27.47 13.19 -61.46
CA THR A 142 -26.85 11.87 -61.48
C THR A 142 -27.07 11.17 -60.16
N THR A 143 -27.24 9.85 -60.22
CA THR A 143 -27.40 9.02 -59.04
C THR A 143 -26.29 7.99 -59.03
N ASN A 144 -25.53 7.93 -57.96
CA ASN A 144 -24.50 6.93 -57.77
C ASN A 144 -24.76 6.10 -56.51
N CYS A 145 -24.58 4.79 -56.64
CA CYS A 145 -24.61 3.86 -55.51
C CYS A 145 -23.21 3.66 -54.98
N PHE A 146 -23.11 3.52 -53.66
CA PHE A 146 -21.88 3.29 -52.92
C PHE A 146 -22.09 2.10 -51.98
N MET A 147 -21.16 1.16 -52.00
CA MET A 147 -21.09 0.05 -51.06
C MET A 147 -19.68 -0.01 -50.47
N MET A 148 -19.59 0.02 -49.14
CA MET A 148 -18.33 0.08 -48.41
C MET A 148 -18.28 -1.00 -47.32
N PRO A 149 -17.26 -1.87 -47.31
CA PRO A 149 -17.05 -2.77 -46.19
C PRO A 149 -16.68 -1.97 -44.94
N THR A 150 -17.30 -2.28 -43.81
CA THR A 150 -17.06 -1.62 -42.52
C THR A 150 -17.09 -2.65 -41.39
N SER A 151 -16.86 -2.22 -40.15
CA SER A 151 -17.06 -3.07 -38.99
C SER A 151 -18.06 -2.47 -38.03
N VAL A 152 -18.98 -3.31 -37.55
CA VAL A 152 -19.98 -2.95 -36.56
C VAL A 152 -19.50 -3.47 -35.22
N TYR A 153 -19.58 -2.63 -34.20
CA TYR A 153 -19.17 -2.93 -32.85
C TYR A 153 -20.38 -3.02 -31.93
N SER A 154 -20.43 -4.05 -31.09
CA SER A 154 -21.38 -4.18 -29.99
C SER A 154 -20.66 -4.33 -28.66
N ARG A 155 -21.34 -3.91 -27.60
CA ARG A 155 -20.88 -4.04 -26.21
C ARG A 155 -21.92 -4.81 -25.44
N PHE A 156 -21.48 -5.59 -24.46
CA PHE A 156 -22.40 -6.22 -23.53
C PHE A 156 -23.29 -5.18 -22.85
N GLY A 157 -24.60 -5.43 -22.80
CA GLY A 157 -25.59 -4.54 -22.19
C GLY A 157 -25.92 -3.29 -23.00
N SER A 158 -25.36 -3.12 -24.20
CA SER A 158 -25.69 -2.02 -25.11
C SER A 158 -26.51 -2.52 -26.30
N GLU A 159 -27.79 -2.16 -26.37
CA GLU A 159 -28.65 -2.53 -27.50
C GLU A 159 -28.21 -1.86 -28.82
N THR A 160 -27.66 -0.65 -28.72
CA THR A 160 -27.30 0.16 -29.89
C THR A 160 -25.89 -0.14 -30.37
N PRO A 161 -25.72 -0.61 -31.62
CA PRO A 161 -24.39 -0.83 -32.17
C PRO A 161 -23.70 0.49 -32.51
N SER A 162 -22.39 0.41 -32.72
CA SER A 162 -21.56 1.54 -33.18
C SER A 162 -20.76 1.15 -34.41
N SER A 163 -20.48 2.12 -35.28
CA SER A 163 -19.74 1.90 -36.53
C SER A 163 -18.87 3.12 -36.83
N PRO A 164 -17.65 2.94 -37.37
CA PRO A 164 -16.81 4.05 -37.79
C PRO A 164 -17.35 4.74 -39.04
N ALA A 165 -18.21 4.05 -39.82
CA ALA A 165 -18.76 4.56 -41.07
C ALA A 165 -20.06 5.36 -40.91
N GLY A 166 -20.59 5.49 -39.68
CA GLY A 166 -21.78 6.32 -39.42
C GLY A 166 -22.52 5.99 -38.13
N SER A 167 -23.44 6.87 -37.76
CA SER A 167 -24.28 6.72 -36.57
C SER A 167 -25.37 5.65 -36.77
N LEU A 168 -25.45 4.70 -35.83
CA LEU A 168 -26.45 3.64 -35.77
C LEU A 168 -27.47 3.87 -34.64
N VAL A 169 -27.70 5.13 -34.26
CA VAL A 169 -28.65 5.49 -33.19
C VAL A 169 -30.07 5.07 -33.60
N GLY A 170 -30.70 4.23 -32.77
CA GLY A 170 -32.03 3.67 -33.01
C GLY A 170 -32.03 2.30 -33.70
N CYS A 171 -30.85 1.77 -34.04
CA CYS A 171 -30.69 0.39 -34.52
C CYS A 171 -30.45 -0.57 -33.33
N ARG A 172 -30.87 -1.83 -33.48
CA ARG A 172 -30.49 -2.91 -32.54
C ARG A 172 -29.48 -3.85 -33.18
N PHE A 173 -28.44 -4.22 -32.43
CA PHE A 173 -27.39 -5.10 -32.97
C PHE A 173 -27.92 -6.49 -33.37
N SER A 174 -28.95 -6.98 -32.67
CA SER A 174 -29.63 -8.26 -32.93
C SER A 174 -30.25 -8.36 -34.33
N ASP A 175 -30.62 -7.23 -34.93
CA ASP A 175 -31.44 -7.21 -36.15
C ASP A 175 -30.61 -7.52 -37.41
N GLY A 176 -29.28 -7.44 -37.32
CA GLY A 176 -28.35 -7.72 -38.43
C GLY A 176 -28.44 -6.75 -39.62
N SER A 177 -29.37 -5.80 -39.58
CA SER A 177 -29.50 -4.75 -40.57
C SER A 177 -30.16 -3.53 -39.96
N CYS A 178 -29.85 -2.35 -40.49
CA CYS A 178 -30.52 -1.12 -40.09
C CYS A 178 -30.43 -0.03 -41.14
N THR A 179 -31.54 0.66 -41.38
CA THR A 179 -31.55 1.90 -42.16
C THR A 179 -31.49 3.10 -41.24
N THR A 180 -30.44 3.89 -41.38
CA THR A 180 -30.21 5.13 -40.64
C THR A 180 -31.19 6.23 -41.05
N ARG A 181 -31.35 7.25 -40.19
CA ARG A 181 -32.17 8.44 -40.50
C ARG A 181 -31.73 9.19 -41.76
N GLY A 182 -30.45 9.13 -42.10
CA GLY A 182 -29.89 9.71 -43.33
C GLY A 182 -30.20 8.91 -44.60
N GLY A 183 -30.84 7.74 -44.50
CA GLY A 183 -31.18 6.88 -45.63
C GLY A 183 -30.10 5.87 -46.01
N ALA A 184 -29.01 5.77 -45.25
CA ALA A 184 -27.96 4.75 -45.44
C ALA A 184 -28.36 3.45 -44.76
N THR A 185 -27.99 2.32 -45.34
CA THR A 185 -28.31 1.00 -44.79
C THR A 185 -27.05 0.24 -44.44
N PHE A 186 -27.03 -0.30 -43.23
CA PHE A 186 -25.98 -1.19 -42.75
C PHE A 186 -26.51 -2.62 -42.71
N ILE A 187 -25.68 -3.58 -43.10
CA ILE A 187 -25.94 -5.02 -42.98
C ILE A 187 -24.72 -5.67 -42.31
N TRP A 188 -24.94 -6.50 -41.30
CA TRP A 188 -23.91 -7.24 -40.58
C TRP A 188 -24.46 -8.58 -40.08
N THR A 189 -23.57 -9.49 -39.68
CA THR A 189 -23.96 -10.75 -39.04
C THR A 189 -23.92 -10.60 -37.52
N PRO A 190 -25.05 -10.69 -36.81
CA PRO A 190 -25.07 -10.62 -35.35
C PRO A 190 -24.30 -11.80 -34.75
N THR A 191 -23.33 -11.51 -33.89
CA THR A 191 -22.70 -12.52 -33.01
C THR A 191 -23.46 -12.58 -31.68
N GLN A 192 -23.50 -13.75 -31.04
CA GLN A 192 -24.12 -13.87 -29.71
C GLN A 192 -23.46 -12.91 -28.72
N GLU A 193 -24.28 -12.17 -27.97
CA GLU A 193 -23.83 -11.36 -26.85
C GLU A 193 -23.19 -12.26 -25.79
N GLN A 194 -21.92 -11.98 -25.48
CA GLN A 194 -21.19 -12.73 -24.47
C GLN A 194 -21.65 -12.34 -23.06
N CYS A 195 -21.40 -13.20 -22.09
CA CYS A 195 -21.79 -13.07 -20.68
C CYS A 195 -21.41 -11.73 -20.06
N ARG A 196 -22.13 -11.33 -19.00
CA ARG A 196 -21.77 -10.15 -18.21
C ARG A 196 -20.38 -10.29 -17.61
N PHE A 197 -20.03 -11.49 -17.15
CA PHE A 197 -18.77 -11.79 -16.51
C PHE A 197 -17.89 -12.64 -17.43
N VAL A 198 -16.72 -12.10 -17.76
CA VAL A 198 -15.70 -12.79 -18.57
C VAL A 198 -14.61 -13.32 -17.65
N PHE A 199 -14.11 -14.52 -17.93
CA PHE A 199 -13.01 -15.10 -17.16
C PHE A 199 -11.78 -14.22 -17.27
N TRP A 200 -11.17 -13.91 -16.12
CA TRP A 200 -9.94 -13.14 -16.08
C TRP A 200 -8.75 -14.05 -15.75
N LYS A 201 -8.71 -14.58 -14.52
CA LYS A 201 -7.63 -15.43 -14.06
C LYS A 201 -8.07 -16.34 -12.91
N LYS A 202 -7.34 -17.44 -12.72
CA LYS A 202 -7.46 -18.32 -11.55
C LYS A 202 -6.26 -18.08 -10.65
N LEU A 203 -6.50 -17.73 -9.40
CA LEU A 203 -5.45 -17.38 -8.44
C LEU A 203 -5.56 -18.22 -7.18
N ARG A 204 -4.40 -18.60 -6.64
CA ARG A 204 -4.27 -19.21 -5.31
C ARG A 204 -4.08 -18.11 -4.28
N GLY A 205 -4.57 -18.35 -3.08
CA GLY A 205 -4.50 -17.37 -2.01
C GLY A 205 -5.02 -17.93 -0.71
N VAL A 206 -5.17 -17.04 0.26
CA VAL A 206 -5.58 -17.37 1.62
C VAL A 206 -6.74 -16.48 2.01
N GLN A 207 -7.81 -17.09 2.52
CA GLN A 207 -8.97 -16.39 3.06
C GLN A 207 -8.80 -16.18 4.57
N SER A 208 -8.76 -14.92 5.00
CA SER A 208 -8.81 -14.50 6.40
C SER A 208 -10.14 -13.78 6.65
N GLY A 209 -11.10 -14.50 7.24
CA GLY A 209 -12.43 -13.96 7.49
C GLY A 209 -13.15 -13.54 6.19
N ARG A 210 -13.32 -12.22 6.00
CA ARG A 210 -14.01 -11.63 4.84
C ARG A 210 -13.08 -11.21 3.72
N ILE A 211 -11.77 -11.33 3.88
CA ILE A 211 -10.80 -10.92 2.88
C ILE A 211 -10.09 -12.18 2.38
N TRP A 212 -9.94 -12.29 1.08
CA TRP A 212 -9.08 -13.27 0.43
C TRP A 212 -7.92 -12.54 -0.20
N LEU A 213 -6.70 -12.98 0.09
CA LEU A 213 -5.46 -12.41 -0.42
C LEU A 213 -4.77 -13.45 -1.31
N SER A 214 -4.40 -13.05 -2.52
CA SER A 214 -3.61 -13.86 -3.43
C SER A 214 -2.22 -14.21 -2.87
N GLU A 215 -1.65 -15.31 -3.35
CA GLU A 215 -0.35 -15.83 -2.90
C GLU A 215 0.82 -14.87 -3.24
N ASP A 216 0.72 -14.15 -4.37
CA ASP A 216 1.65 -13.09 -4.79
C ASP A 216 1.42 -11.77 -4.05
N LYS A 217 0.35 -11.65 -3.25
CA LYS A 217 -0.05 -10.45 -2.51
C LYS A 217 -0.32 -9.23 -3.39
N GLU A 218 -0.56 -9.43 -4.68
CA GLU A 218 -0.84 -8.33 -5.61
C GLU A 218 -2.35 -8.10 -5.77
N PHE A 219 -3.18 -9.01 -5.29
CA PHE A 219 -4.63 -8.96 -5.51
C PHE A 219 -5.41 -9.46 -4.30
N ALA A 220 -6.43 -8.72 -3.86
CA ALA A 220 -7.31 -9.13 -2.77
C ALA A 220 -8.78 -8.91 -3.11
N LEU A 221 -9.63 -9.75 -2.51
CA LEU A 221 -11.07 -9.73 -2.70
C LEU A 221 -11.75 -9.67 -1.33
N SER A 222 -12.78 -8.85 -1.20
CA SER A 222 -13.58 -8.79 0.03
C SER A 222 -15.01 -9.28 -0.20
N PHE A 223 -15.53 -9.96 0.81
CA PHE A 223 -16.83 -10.61 0.79
C PHE A 223 -17.73 -9.94 1.82
N LEU A 224 -18.84 -9.38 1.36
CA LEU A 224 -19.92 -8.92 2.22
C LEU A 224 -20.66 -10.14 2.81
N PRO A 225 -21.25 -10.01 4.01
CA PRO A 225 -22.01 -11.08 4.63
C PRO A 225 -23.22 -11.55 3.80
N ASN A 226 -23.69 -10.74 2.86
CA ASN A 226 -24.78 -11.06 1.95
C ASN A 226 -24.41 -10.74 0.49
N ASN A 227 -23.36 -11.39 -0.02
CA ASN A 227 -22.98 -11.22 -1.43
C ASN A 227 -24.11 -11.65 -2.37
N SER A 228 -24.37 -10.81 -3.38
CA SER A 228 -25.33 -11.14 -4.44
C SER A 228 -24.84 -12.33 -5.25
N ARG A 229 -25.75 -13.28 -5.50
CA ARG A 229 -25.51 -14.44 -6.36
C ARG A 229 -26.28 -14.26 -7.65
N ILE A 230 -25.56 -14.11 -8.75
CA ILE A 230 -26.13 -13.88 -10.07
C ILE A 230 -25.92 -15.15 -10.91
N ALA A 231 -26.95 -15.55 -11.65
CA ALA A 231 -26.81 -16.57 -12.68
C ALA A 231 -26.44 -15.87 -13.99
N ASP A 232 -25.25 -16.14 -14.51
CA ASP A 232 -24.77 -15.55 -15.76
C ASP A 232 -24.20 -16.66 -16.65
N CYS A 233 -24.69 -16.77 -17.88
CA CYS A 233 -24.33 -17.84 -18.83
C CYS A 233 -24.30 -19.26 -18.24
N GLY A 234 -25.32 -19.61 -17.44
CA GLY A 234 -25.44 -20.94 -16.82
C GLY A 234 -24.51 -21.17 -15.62
N ARG A 235 -23.72 -20.17 -15.20
CA ARG A 235 -22.86 -20.24 -14.00
C ARG A 235 -23.47 -19.45 -12.86
N LYS A 236 -23.37 -19.98 -11.64
CA LYS A 236 -23.71 -19.23 -10.41
C LYS A 236 -22.48 -18.46 -9.96
N ILE A 237 -22.51 -17.15 -10.10
CA ILE A 237 -21.42 -16.23 -9.78
C ILE A 237 -21.77 -15.48 -8.48
N VAL A 238 -20.84 -15.47 -7.55
CA VAL A 238 -20.88 -14.63 -6.34
C VAL A 238 -20.15 -13.33 -6.67
N VAL A 239 -20.82 -12.19 -6.53
CA VAL A 239 -20.19 -10.89 -6.80
C VAL A 239 -19.59 -10.32 -5.52
N THR A 240 -18.33 -9.90 -5.57
CA THR A 240 -17.64 -9.21 -4.47
C THR A 240 -18.06 -7.75 -4.38
N ASP A 241 -17.73 -7.08 -3.28
CA ASP A 241 -17.95 -5.64 -3.13
C ASP A 241 -17.14 -4.80 -4.15
N GLN A 242 -15.97 -5.29 -4.58
CA GLN A 242 -15.22 -4.68 -5.68
C GLN A 242 -15.84 -4.95 -7.07
N GLY A 243 -16.90 -5.76 -7.18
CA GLY A 243 -17.55 -6.07 -8.45
C GLY A 243 -16.91 -7.20 -9.25
N TYR A 244 -16.05 -8.03 -8.65
CA TYR A 244 -15.55 -9.25 -9.29
C TYR A 244 -16.56 -10.38 -9.13
N GLY A 245 -16.70 -11.17 -10.19
CA GLY A 245 -17.44 -12.43 -10.15
C GLY A 245 -16.55 -13.57 -9.69
N ILE A 246 -17.03 -14.38 -8.75
CA ILE A 246 -16.34 -15.59 -8.29
C ILE A 246 -17.26 -16.76 -8.48
N VAL A 247 -16.76 -17.81 -9.12
CA VAL A 247 -17.46 -19.10 -9.14
C VAL A 247 -17.05 -19.86 -7.89
N PRO A 248 -17.96 -20.10 -6.92
CA PRO A 248 -17.62 -20.88 -5.75
C PRO A 248 -17.23 -22.29 -6.21
N PRO A 249 -16.16 -22.88 -5.65
CA PRO A 249 -15.72 -24.20 -6.08
C PRO A 249 -16.86 -25.20 -5.84
N SER A 250 -17.44 -25.70 -6.94
CA SER A 250 -18.23 -26.92 -6.88
C SER A 250 -17.31 -28.02 -6.40
N ARG A 251 -17.68 -28.74 -5.34
CA ARG A 251 -16.99 -29.96 -4.93
C ARG A 251 -17.19 -31.00 -6.04
N THR A 252 -16.35 -30.95 -7.07
CA THR A 252 -16.25 -31.99 -8.09
C THR A 252 -14.80 -32.10 -8.57
N LYS A 253 -14.31 -33.35 -8.60
CA LYS A 253 -12.94 -33.73 -8.94
C LYS A 253 -12.55 -33.26 -10.35
N ARG A 254 -11.27 -32.86 -10.46
CA ARG A 254 -10.46 -32.61 -11.67
C ARG A 254 -11.15 -32.85 -13.01
N GLN A 255 -11.35 -31.78 -13.77
CA GLN A 255 -10.97 -31.74 -15.19
C GLN A 255 -10.35 -30.37 -15.45
N ALA A 256 -9.10 -30.39 -15.90
CA ALA A 256 -8.38 -29.25 -16.40
C ALA A 256 -8.55 -29.27 -17.92
N GLU A 257 -9.12 -28.21 -18.48
CA GLU A 257 -8.99 -27.91 -19.89
C GLU A 257 -8.62 -26.44 -20.02
N GLY A 258 -7.55 -26.23 -20.79
CA GLY A 258 -6.90 -24.95 -20.96
C GLY A 258 -7.73 -23.99 -21.79
N LEU A 259 -7.55 -22.70 -21.54
CA LEU A 259 -7.92 -21.69 -22.50
C LEU A 259 -6.89 -20.56 -22.49
N ASN A 260 -6.49 -20.24 -23.71
CA ASN A 260 -5.39 -19.38 -24.10
C ASN A 260 -5.51 -17.94 -23.59
N GLU A 261 -4.33 -17.31 -23.53
CA GLU A 261 -4.06 -15.90 -23.28
C GLU A 261 -5.10 -14.96 -23.93
N LEU A 262 -5.75 -14.15 -23.11
CA LEU A 262 -6.43 -12.93 -23.52
C LEU A 262 -5.86 -11.77 -22.70
N THR A 263 -5.31 -10.80 -23.44
CA THR A 263 -4.55 -9.65 -22.95
C THR A 263 -5.41 -8.63 -22.19
N ASN A 264 -4.75 -8.00 -21.23
CA ASN A 264 -5.25 -7.08 -20.21
C ASN A 264 -5.95 -5.83 -20.75
N PHE A 265 -7.12 -5.53 -20.18
CA PHE A 265 -7.55 -4.16 -19.93
C PHE A 265 -7.88 -4.01 -18.44
N VAL A 266 -7.28 -3.00 -17.82
CA VAL A 266 -7.40 -2.68 -16.39
C VAL A 266 -8.70 -1.92 -16.17
N THR A 267 -9.62 -2.48 -15.38
CA THR A 267 -10.83 -1.76 -14.93
C THR A 267 -10.56 -1.10 -13.57
N SER A 268 -11.33 -0.06 -13.23
CA SER A 268 -11.25 0.67 -11.94
C SER A 268 -11.30 -0.23 -10.70
N ASN A 269 -11.88 -1.43 -10.82
CA ASN A 269 -12.04 -2.40 -9.74
C ASN A 269 -10.72 -3.13 -9.39
N GLN A 270 -9.75 -3.18 -10.31
CA GLN A 270 -8.45 -3.83 -10.09
C GLN A 270 -7.61 -3.06 -9.08
N LEU A 271 -7.65 -1.73 -9.16
CA LEU A 271 -6.92 -0.86 -8.23
C LEU A 271 -7.42 -1.02 -6.79
N ALA A 272 -8.73 -1.11 -6.57
CA ALA A 272 -9.30 -1.29 -5.23
C ALA A 272 -8.88 -2.63 -4.60
N ALA A 273 -8.90 -3.72 -5.38
CA ALA A 273 -8.44 -5.04 -4.97
C ALA A 273 -6.93 -5.07 -4.66
N GLN A 274 -6.14 -4.36 -5.45
CA GLN A 274 -4.69 -4.19 -5.28
C GLN A 274 -4.33 -3.38 -4.03
N LEU A 275 -5.04 -2.28 -3.77
CA LEU A 275 -4.82 -1.45 -2.58
C LEU A 275 -5.18 -2.22 -1.30
N LEU A 276 -6.27 -2.99 -1.32
CA LEU A 276 -6.66 -3.84 -0.20
C LEU A 276 -5.59 -4.93 0.08
N ALA A 277 -5.00 -5.49 -0.98
CA ALA A 277 -3.94 -6.49 -0.84
C ALA A 277 -2.71 -5.93 -0.15
N ASN A 278 -2.31 -4.72 -0.53
CA ASN A 278 -1.17 -4.03 0.06
C ASN A 278 -1.45 -3.63 1.52
N GLU A 279 -2.63 -3.11 1.81
CA GLU A 279 -3.04 -2.77 3.18
C GLU A 279 -2.94 -4.00 4.10
N GLU A 280 -3.52 -5.13 3.71
CA GLU A 280 -3.48 -6.36 4.51
C GLU A 280 -2.05 -6.90 4.67
N ALA A 281 -1.25 -6.90 3.60
CA ALA A 281 0.14 -7.34 3.66
C ALA A 281 0.99 -6.51 4.62
N VAL A 282 0.79 -5.18 4.63
CA VAL A 282 1.47 -4.25 5.54
C VAL A 282 1.01 -4.47 6.98
N LEU A 283 -0.30 -4.58 7.22
CA LEU A 283 -0.85 -4.82 8.55
C LEU A 283 -0.36 -6.15 9.16
N GLU A 284 -0.31 -7.22 8.36
CA GLU A 284 0.17 -8.51 8.81
C GLU A 284 1.66 -8.47 9.19
N SER A 285 2.48 -7.81 8.35
CA SER A 285 3.93 -7.69 8.56
C SER A 285 4.24 -6.81 9.77
N ALA A 286 3.57 -5.66 9.91
CA ALA A 286 3.70 -4.78 11.06
C ALA A 286 3.28 -5.47 12.36
N SER A 287 2.17 -6.22 12.35
CA SER A 287 1.70 -6.99 13.51
C SER A 287 2.73 -8.04 13.96
N LYS A 288 3.33 -8.78 13.01
CA LYS A 288 4.41 -9.74 13.30
C LYS A 288 5.63 -9.05 13.92
N LEU A 289 6.04 -7.91 13.39
CA LEU A 289 7.19 -7.14 13.89
C LEU A 289 6.95 -6.63 15.32
N VAL A 290 5.79 -6.06 15.60
CA VAL A 290 5.43 -5.59 16.95
C VAL A 290 5.43 -6.75 17.94
N LYS A 291 4.85 -7.90 17.55
CA LYS A 291 4.82 -9.11 18.38
C LYS A 291 6.22 -9.63 18.68
N PHE A 292 7.09 -9.68 17.68
CA PHE A 292 8.48 -10.10 17.85
C PHE A 292 9.26 -9.13 18.74
N GLY A 293 9.14 -7.82 18.50
CA GLY A 293 9.78 -6.77 19.29
C GLY A 293 9.35 -6.81 20.75
N TYR A 294 8.06 -6.93 21.02
CA TYR A 294 7.53 -7.06 22.38
C TYR A 294 8.07 -8.31 23.08
N LYS A 295 8.07 -9.47 22.39
CA LYS A 295 8.59 -10.73 22.96
C LYS A 295 10.06 -10.61 23.34
N ASN A 296 10.88 -10.02 22.48
CA ASN A 296 12.30 -9.83 22.76
C ASN A 296 12.54 -8.85 23.92
N LEU A 297 11.81 -7.73 23.95
CA LEU A 297 11.87 -6.78 25.05
C LEU A 297 11.48 -7.44 26.38
N CYS A 298 10.43 -8.26 26.38
CA CYS A 298 9.99 -9.01 27.55
C CYS A 298 11.07 -9.98 28.04
N HIS A 299 11.67 -10.77 27.16
CA HIS A 299 12.76 -11.67 27.52
C HIS A 299 14.00 -10.93 28.02
N ALA A 300 14.37 -9.81 27.39
CA ALA A 300 15.48 -8.97 27.81
C ALA A 300 15.22 -8.37 29.20
N SER A 301 14.01 -7.88 29.47
CA SER A 301 13.61 -7.37 30.78
C SER A 301 13.68 -8.44 31.87
N ASN A 302 13.19 -9.65 31.58
CA ASN A 302 13.28 -10.79 32.49
C ASN A 302 14.73 -11.22 32.76
N SER A 303 15.60 -11.18 31.75
CA SER A 303 17.03 -11.42 31.91
C SER A 303 17.70 -10.34 32.78
N GLN A 304 17.41 -9.07 32.52
CA GLN A 304 17.92 -7.95 33.31
C GLN A 304 17.47 -8.03 34.77
N ARG A 305 16.22 -8.44 35.04
CA ARG A 305 15.73 -8.70 36.41
C ARG A 305 16.60 -9.73 37.13
N ALA A 306 17.01 -10.80 36.47
CA ALA A 306 17.87 -11.82 37.08
C ALA A 306 19.25 -11.25 37.46
N MET A 307 19.82 -10.37 36.62
CA MET A 307 21.05 -9.64 36.94
C MET A 307 20.87 -8.70 38.14
N VAL A 308 19.76 -7.94 38.17
CA VAL A 308 19.43 -7.05 39.29
C VAL A 308 19.28 -7.85 40.59
N LEU A 309 18.58 -8.99 40.55
CA LEU A 309 18.43 -9.85 41.71
C LEU A 309 19.80 -10.35 42.22
N SER A 310 20.68 -10.76 41.31
CA SER A 310 22.04 -11.19 41.66
C SER A 310 22.85 -10.07 42.32
N ALA A 311 22.75 -8.84 41.79
CA ALA A 311 23.39 -7.67 42.38
C ALA A 311 22.84 -7.37 43.80
N VAL A 312 21.52 -7.44 43.97
CA VAL A 312 20.85 -7.24 45.26
C VAL A 312 21.26 -8.28 46.31
N VAL A 313 21.48 -9.53 45.90
CA VAL A 313 21.96 -10.59 46.79
C VAL A 313 23.42 -10.34 47.21
N SER A 314 24.27 -9.87 46.29
CA SER A 314 25.70 -9.63 46.54
C SER A 314 25.97 -8.41 47.44
N ASP A 315 25.39 -7.26 47.11
CA ASP A 315 25.47 -6.03 47.92
C ASP A 315 24.10 -5.34 47.91
N PRO A 316 23.22 -5.67 48.89
CA PRO A 316 21.88 -5.12 48.93
C PRO A 316 21.88 -3.60 49.11
N THR A 317 22.87 -3.05 49.83
CA THR A 317 22.91 -1.62 50.12
C THR A 317 23.27 -0.83 48.88
N MET A 318 24.32 -1.23 48.14
CA MET A 318 24.70 -0.54 46.91
C MET A 318 23.65 -0.71 45.81
N ALA A 319 23.08 -1.91 45.67
CA ALA A 319 22.00 -2.16 44.73
C ALA A 319 20.77 -1.30 45.03
N ALA A 320 20.33 -1.22 46.30
CA ALA A 320 19.18 -0.41 46.69
C ALA A 320 19.42 1.09 46.44
N ARG A 321 20.63 1.61 46.68
CA ARG A 321 20.97 3.02 46.39
C ARG A 321 20.86 3.31 44.89
N LYS A 322 21.35 2.40 44.04
CA LYS A 322 21.25 2.53 42.58
C LYS A 322 19.81 2.41 42.08
N LEU A 323 19.00 1.53 42.66
CA LEU A 323 17.61 1.34 42.26
C LEU A 323 16.69 2.46 42.73
N THR A 324 16.93 3.04 43.91
CA THR A 324 16.06 4.08 44.50
C THR A 324 16.56 5.51 44.29
N GLY A 325 17.80 5.69 43.84
CA GLY A 325 18.46 7.00 43.72
C GLY A 325 18.75 7.68 45.07
N LYS A 326 18.57 6.99 46.20
CA LYS A 326 18.84 7.52 47.54
C LYS A 326 20.18 7.02 48.04
N ASP A 327 21.09 7.92 48.37
CA ASP A 327 22.45 7.57 48.81
C ASP A 327 22.59 7.30 50.31
N GLN A 328 21.65 7.81 51.11
CA GLN A 328 21.68 7.77 52.58
C GLN A 328 20.83 6.62 53.13
N ILE A 329 20.95 5.43 52.52
CA ILE A 329 20.20 4.24 52.95
C ILE A 329 21.13 3.06 53.19
N ARG A 330 20.66 2.15 54.04
CA ARG A 330 21.16 0.80 54.23
C ARG A 330 20.07 -0.17 53.85
N ALA A 331 20.43 -1.23 53.13
CA ALA A 331 19.48 -2.29 52.80
C ALA A 331 19.98 -3.66 53.24
N LYS A 332 19.04 -4.51 53.61
CA LYS A 332 19.26 -5.92 53.94
C LYS A 332 18.37 -6.78 53.04
N PHE A 333 18.97 -7.78 52.40
CA PHE A 333 18.23 -8.78 51.64
C PHE A 333 17.51 -9.75 52.60
N LEU A 334 16.22 -9.98 52.36
CA LEU A 334 15.38 -10.84 53.20
C LEU A 334 15.00 -12.18 52.54
N GLY A 335 15.36 -12.37 51.27
CA GLY A 335 14.91 -13.50 50.46
C GLY A 335 13.87 -13.09 49.41
N GLU A 336 13.71 -13.91 48.36
CA GLU A 336 12.65 -13.77 47.33
C GLU A 336 12.55 -12.38 46.66
N GLY A 337 13.67 -11.65 46.59
CA GLY A 337 13.71 -10.30 46.02
C GLY A 337 13.23 -9.19 46.97
N PHE A 338 12.98 -9.49 48.25
CA PHE A 338 12.63 -8.49 49.25
C PHE A 338 13.87 -7.84 49.88
N LEU A 339 13.80 -6.52 50.02
CA LEU A 339 14.79 -5.66 50.64
C LEU A 339 14.16 -4.91 51.80
N ALA A 340 14.74 -5.04 52.99
CA ALA A 340 14.50 -4.14 54.10
C ALA A 340 15.39 -2.91 53.93
N ILE A 341 14.79 -1.74 53.70
CA ILE A 341 15.49 -0.47 53.53
C ILE A 341 15.33 0.37 54.80
N LYS A 342 16.42 1.03 55.17
CA LYS A 342 16.48 1.96 56.28
C LYS A 342 17.27 3.20 55.92
N THR A 343 16.77 4.36 56.31
CA THR A 343 17.52 5.61 56.17
C THR A 343 18.62 5.74 57.22
N CYS A 344 19.71 6.39 56.82
CA CYS A 344 20.88 6.62 57.66
C CYS A 344 21.15 8.12 57.74
N SER A 345 21.70 8.55 58.87
CA SER A 345 22.06 9.96 59.09
C SER A 345 23.53 10.16 58.77
N VAL A 346 23.85 11.28 58.11
CA VAL A 346 25.23 11.69 57.83
C VAL A 346 25.87 12.26 59.09
N ILE A 347 27.11 11.86 59.37
CA ILE A 347 27.97 12.53 60.35
C ILE A 347 28.68 13.70 59.64
N PRO A 348 28.46 14.95 60.08
CA PRO A 348 29.12 16.10 59.50
C PRO A 348 30.63 16.12 59.79
N LYS A 349 31.37 16.81 58.93
CA LYS A 349 32.82 17.01 59.07
C LYS A 349 33.12 17.70 60.41
N GLY A 350 34.10 17.18 61.15
CA GLY A 350 34.50 17.67 62.48
C GLY A 350 33.91 16.88 63.65
N LEU A 351 32.89 16.03 63.43
CA LEU A 351 32.39 15.08 64.43
C LEU A 351 32.96 13.67 64.28
N TYR A 352 33.97 13.51 63.43
CA TYR A 352 34.71 12.25 63.34
C TYR A 352 36.17 12.50 62.96
N GLU A 353 37.05 11.59 63.38
CA GLU A 353 38.46 11.54 63.01
C GLU A 353 38.91 10.10 62.77
N PHE A 354 39.89 9.89 61.90
CA PHE A 354 40.51 8.57 61.74
C PHE A 354 41.50 8.29 62.88
N ILE A 355 41.67 7.02 63.22
CA ILE A 355 42.59 6.57 64.28
C ILE A 355 43.67 5.67 63.65
N PRO A 356 44.96 5.89 63.95
CA PRO A 356 46.01 5.08 63.37
C PRO A 356 45.99 3.66 63.95
N PHE A 357 46.31 2.68 63.11
CA PHE A 357 46.58 1.33 63.57
C PHE A 357 47.89 1.28 64.36
N LYS A 358 47.91 0.47 65.42
CA LYS A 358 49.07 0.22 66.26
C LYS A 358 49.47 -1.24 66.12
N GLU A 359 49.19 -2.04 67.14
CA GLU A 359 49.56 -3.46 67.22
C GLU A 359 48.51 -4.38 66.59
N THR A 360 47.24 -3.96 66.57
CA THR A 360 46.13 -4.71 65.97
C THR A 360 45.59 -4.01 64.75
N CYS A 361 45.44 -4.79 63.68
CA CYS A 361 45.11 -4.31 62.35
C CYS A 361 43.77 -4.91 61.89
N HIS A 362 42.99 -4.13 61.14
CA HIS A 362 41.63 -4.49 60.77
C HIS A 362 41.36 -4.30 59.28
N SER A 363 40.40 -5.04 58.75
CA SER A 363 39.97 -4.97 57.35
C SER A 363 39.29 -3.66 56.96
N LYS A 364 39.00 -2.77 57.92
CA LYS A 364 38.33 -1.48 57.71
C LYS A 364 39.02 -0.41 58.57
N PRO A 365 39.10 0.86 58.11
CA PRO A 365 39.72 1.93 58.87
C PRO A 365 38.93 2.24 60.15
N SER A 366 39.68 2.47 61.24
CA SER A 366 39.14 2.90 62.53
C SER A 366 38.85 4.39 62.52
N ILE A 367 37.69 4.77 63.07
CA ILE A 367 37.27 6.15 63.28
C ILE A 367 36.86 6.36 64.73
N ARG A 368 37.11 7.56 65.24
CA ARG A 368 36.49 8.08 66.46
C ARG A 368 35.37 9.01 66.03
N ALA A 369 34.13 8.68 66.38
CA ALA A 369 32.98 9.53 66.14
C ALA A 369 32.52 10.16 67.46
N THR A 370 32.21 11.46 67.44
CA THR A 370 31.55 12.16 68.54
C THR A 370 30.05 12.14 68.33
N THR A 371 29.31 11.71 69.34
CA THR A 371 27.86 11.75 69.35
C THR A 371 27.37 13.18 69.64
N PRO A 372 26.09 13.50 69.32
CA PRO A 372 25.49 14.77 69.71
C PRO A 372 25.49 15.04 71.22
N THR A 373 25.61 14.00 72.05
CA THR A 373 25.71 14.09 73.51
C THR A 373 27.17 14.22 74.00
N ASN A 374 28.11 14.51 73.09
CA ASN A 374 29.53 14.71 73.33
C ASN A 374 30.28 13.47 73.86
N THR A 375 29.73 12.26 73.64
CA THR A 375 30.43 11.00 73.93
C THR A 375 31.23 10.56 72.70
N THR A 376 32.44 10.05 72.91
CA THR A 376 33.27 9.53 71.81
C THR A 376 33.16 8.01 71.74
N ILE A 377 33.02 7.48 70.52
CA ILE A 377 32.98 6.04 70.25
C ILE A 377 34.04 5.73 69.20
N VAL A 378 34.85 4.71 69.49
CA VAL A 378 35.79 4.14 68.52
C VAL A 378 35.11 2.99 67.79
N THR A 379 35.09 3.06 66.47
CA THR A 379 34.35 2.14 65.60
C THR A 379 35.00 2.11 64.21
N PHE A 380 34.44 1.35 63.27
CA PHE A 380 34.98 1.23 61.91
C PHE A 380 34.03 1.84 60.89
N VAL A 381 34.56 2.27 59.74
CA VAL A 381 33.75 2.71 58.59
C VAL A 381 34.01 1.84 57.38
N ASP A 382 32.94 1.40 56.75
CA ASP A 382 33.00 0.74 55.45
C ASP A 382 33.10 1.81 54.36
N LEU A 383 34.24 1.90 53.67
CA LEU A 383 34.47 2.97 52.69
C LEU A 383 33.61 2.84 51.42
N THR A 384 33.18 1.62 51.08
CA THR A 384 32.35 1.35 49.90
C THR A 384 30.91 1.81 50.15
N THR A 385 30.34 1.43 51.30
CA THR A 385 28.96 1.79 51.67
C THR A 385 28.88 3.09 52.47
N ARG A 386 30.01 3.63 52.94
CA ARG A 386 30.13 4.76 53.88
C ARG A 386 29.49 4.52 55.25
N ILE A 387 29.06 3.31 55.57
CA ILE A 387 28.32 3.02 56.80
C ILE A 387 29.28 2.69 57.94
N ILE A 388 29.01 3.26 59.11
CA ILE A 388 29.71 2.96 60.36
C ILE A 388 29.27 1.59 60.89
N THR A 389 30.24 0.75 61.21
CA THR A 389 30.06 -0.62 61.70
C THR A 389 30.93 -0.89 62.91
N ASN A 390 30.39 -1.59 63.89
CA ASN A 390 31.14 -2.06 65.06
C ASN A 390 31.96 -3.33 64.79
N ARG A 391 31.90 -3.87 63.56
CA ARG A 391 32.59 -5.10 63.15
C ARG A 391 33.58 -4.82 62.04
N ALA A 392 34.83 -5.22 62.26
CA ALA A 392 35.87 -5.37 61.25
C ALA A 392 36.69 -6.63 61.58
N HIS A 393 37.10 -7.38 60.55
CA HIS A 393 37.89 -8.59 60.75
C HIS A 393 39.34 -8.22 61.05
N PRO A 394 40.00 -8.88 62.02
CA PRO A 394 41.43 -8.67 62.24
C PRO A 394 42.23 -9.20 61.04
N VAL A 395 43.26 -8.45 60.64
CA VAL A 395 44.16 -8.78 59.52
C VAL A 395 45.59 -8.59 60.01
N ASP A 396 46.54 -9.36 59.50
CA ASP A 396 47.96 -9.14 59.75
C ASP A 396 48.37 -7.74 59.27
N CYS A 397 49.00 -6.94 60.15
CA CYS A 397 49.46 -5.60 59.84
C CYS A 397 50.41 -5.55 58.65
N ASN A 398 51.16 -6.61 58.39
CA ASN A 398 52.09 -6.68 57.25
C ASN A 398 51.38 -6.77 55.89
N LEU A 399 50.11 -7.18 55.87
CA LEU A 399 49.32 -7.34 54.66
C LEU A 399 48.40 -6.14 54.40
N ILE A 400 48.46 -5.11 55.24
CA ILE A 400 47.61 -3.93 55.12
C ILE A 400 48.21 -2.93 54.13
N ALA A 401 47.46 -2.69 53.06
CA ALA A 401 47.69 -1.60 52.12
C ALA A 401 46.94 -0.33 52.53
N ASN A 402 47.15 0.75 51.78
CA ASN A 402 46.34 1.96 51.93
C ASN A 402 44.87 1.66 51.60
N PHE A 403 43.97 2.32 52.33
CA PHE A 403 42.54 2.23 52.08
C PHE A 403 42.14 3.21 50.98
N GLU A 404 41.65 2.69 49.87
CA GLU A 404 41.26 3.48 48.70
C GLU A 404 39.74 3.64 48.59
N TYR A 405 39.28 4.84 48.25
CA TYR A 405 37.85 5.13 48.07
C TYR A 405 37.60 6.30 47.12
N MET A 406 36.43 6.29 46.49
CA MET A 406 36.02 7.31 45.51
C MET A 406 34.97 8.24 46.10
N VAL A 407 35.20 9.55 46.01
CA VAL A 407 34.20 10.59 46.35
C VAL A 407 34.15 11.60 45.22
N ASN A 408 32.97 11.84 44.66
CA ASN A 408 32.73 12.81 43.57
C ASN A 408 33.73 12.69 42.40
N GLY A 409 34.09 11.46 42.03
CA GLY A 409 35.01 11.18 40.92
C GLY A 409 36.51 11.34 41.25
N THR A 410 36.86 11.73 42.48
CA THR A 410 38.26 11.79 42.94
C THR A 410 38.61 10.54 43.76
N LEU A 411 39.79 9.98 43.51
CA LEU A 411 40.33 8.85 44.27
C LEU A 411 41.09 9.36 45.50
N PHE A 412 40.77 8.82 46.66
CA PHE A 412 41.44 9.08 47.92
C PHE A 412 42.14 7.81 48.40
N SER A 413 43.38 7.93 48.86
CA SER A 413 44.16 6.85 49.46
C SER A 413 44.54 7.24 50.89
N LEU A 414 43.98 6.54 51.88
CA LEU A 414 44.26 6.73 53.30
C LEU A 414 45.31 5.72 53.78
N ASN A 415 46.44 6.22 54.30
CA ASN A 415 47.40 5.37 55.01
C ASN A 415 46.90 5.07 56.44
N PRO A 416 46.69 3.81 56.81
CA PRO A 416 46.11 3.47 58.11
C PRO A 416 47.04 3.63 59.31
N PHE A 417 48.35 3.79 59.08
CA PHE A 417 49.35 3.96 60.15
C PHE A 417 49.69 5.43 60.37
N THR A 418 49.90 6.19 59.30
CA THR A 418 50.26 7.63 59.38
C THR A 418 49.06 8.57 59.35
N LEU A 419 47.89 8.07 58.95
CA LEU A 419 46.67 8.86 58.68
C LEU A 419 46.81 9.91 57.57
N GLU A 420 47.87 9.83 56.77
CA GLU A 420 48.02 10.68 55.59
C GLU A 420 47.00 10.28 54.51
N ILE A 421 46.27 11.27 54.01
CA ILE A 421 45.33 11.11 52.91
C ILE A 421 45.97 11.69 51.65
N LYS A 422 46.23 10.83 50.66
CA LYS A 422 46.67 11.23 49.33
C LYS A 422 45.45 11.37 48.42
N THR A 423 45.35 12.50 47.73
CA THR A 423 44.28 12.78 46.77
C THR A 423 44.82 12.64 45.35
N HIS A 424 44.07 11.95 44.51
CA HIS A 424 44.38 11.77 43.10
C HIS A 424 43.25 12.37 42.25
N PRO A 425 43.24 13.71 42.06
CA PRO A 425 42.20 14.40 41.30
C PRO A 425 42.20 14.04 39.81
N ASP A 426 43.35 13.68 39.25
CA ASP A 426 43.51 13.31 37.85
C ASP A 426 43.21 11.83 37.55
N PHE A 427 42.64 11.09 38.52
CA PHE A 427 42.32 9.69 38.34
C PHE A 427 41.24 9.52 37.25
N ARG A 428 41.63 8.95 36.11
CA ARG A 428 40.71 8.59 35.01
C ARG A 428 40.57 7.09 34.94
N ALA A 429 39.46 6.56 35.44
CA ALA A 429 39.11 5.16 35.23
C ALA A 429 38.92 4.90 33.73
N ARG A 430 39.59 3.88 33.18
CA ARG A 430 39.33 3.41 31.82
C ARG A 430 37.91 2.83 31.79
N GLN A 431 37.00 3.50 31.07
CA GLN A 431 35.67 2.96 30.84
C GLN A 431 35.80 1.65 30.04
N ILE A 432 35.31 0.56 30.61
CA ILE A 432 35.05 -0.67 29.88
C ILE A 432 33.66 -0.46 29.28
N SER A 433 33.58 0.02 28.04
CA SER A 433 32.30 0.16 27.35
C SER A 433 32.27 -0.73 26.12
N GLU A 434 31.28 -1.61 26.11
CA GLU A 434 30.60 -1.99 24.88
C GLU A 434 29.13 -1.67 25.10
N THR A 435 28.71 -0.45 24.78
CA THR A 435 27.31 -0.26 24.40
C THR A 435 27.11 -1.01 23.10
N PRO A 436 26.33 -2.11 23.06
CA PRO A 436 26.06 -2.79 21.80
C PRO A 436 25.40 -1.79 20.87
N ALA A 437 26.01 -1.56 19.71
CA ALA A 437 25.39 -0.78 18.67
C ALA A 437 24.08 -1.49 18.29
N PHE A 438 22.97 -0.76 18.35
CA PHE A 438 21.67 -1.27 17.93
C PHE A 438 21.70 -1.37 16.39
N GLN A 439 22.14 -2.51 15.87
CA GLN A 439 22.02 -2.81 14.44
C GLN A 439 20.59 -3.26 14.20
N ASN A 440 19.82 -2.45 13.49
CA ASN A 440 18.48 -2.84 13.02
C ASN A 440 18.63 -4.09 12.15
N PRO A 441 18.10 -5.26 12.56
CA PRO A 441 18.11 -6.46 11.75
C PRO A 441 16.95 -6.45 10.74
N ILE A 442 16.47 -5.25 10.36
CA ILE A 442 15.40 -5.10 9.40
C ILE A 442 16.04 -5.34 8.04
N GLY A 443 16.07 -6.62 7.64
CA GLY A 443 16.23 -6.98 6.25
C GLY A 443 15.20 -6.19 5.45
N GLU A 444 15.70 -5.51 4.44
CA GLU A 444 14.94 -4.70 3.49
C GLU A 444 13.82 -5.56 2.90
N GLU A 445 12.63 -5.52 3.50
CA GLU A 445 11.44 -6.07 2.85
C GLU A 445 11.20 -5.20 1.64
N THR A 446 11.46 -5.76 0.45
CA THR A 446 11.23 -5.11 -0.83
C THR A 446 9.81 -4.56 -0.84
N PRO A 447 9.60 -3.24 -0.91
CA PRO A 447 8.27 -2.70 -1.04
C PRO A 447 7.64 -3.30 -2.30
N LEU A 448 6.39 -3.76 -2.21
CA LEU A 448 5.58 -4.12 -3.36
C LEU A 448 5.40 -2.85 -4.21
N ILE A 449 6.25 -2.68 -5.23
CA ILE A 449 6.19 -1.55 -6.15
C ILE A 449 5.02 -1.78 -7.11
N PHE A 450 4.03 -0.90 -7.07
CA PHE A 450 2.92 -0.88 -8.02
C PHE A 450 3.38 -0.47 -9.42
N HIS A 451 3.07 -1.29 -10.42
CA HIS A 451 3.36 -1.03 -11.83
C HIS A 451 2.04 -0.89 -12.63
N ASN A 452 1.22 0.12 -12.34
CA ASN A 452 0.09 0.43 -13.22
C ASN A 452 0.37 1.71 -14.03
N LEU A 453 0.70 1.51 -15.30
CA LEU A 453 0.79 2.57 -16.31
C LEU A 453 -0.62 2.87 -16.82
N ILE A 454 -1.13 4.08 -16.61
CA ILE A 454 -2.38 4.53 -17.22
C ILE A 454 -2.13 4.74 -18.71
N ILE A 455 -2.76 3.94 -19.57
CA ILE A 455 -2.75 4.16 -21.02
C ILE A 455 -3.74 5.29 -21.32
N GLY A 456 -3.23 6.38 -21.89
CA GLY A 456 -4.01 7.56 -22.28
C GLY A 456 -5.14 7.27 -23.26
N SER A 457 -6.07 8.22 -23.35
CA SER A 457 -7.26 8.22 -24.20
C SER A 457 -6.94 7.90 -25.67
N LEU A 458 -7.66 6.94 -26.25
CA LEU A 458 -7.62 6.54 -27.66
C LEU A 458 -8.15 7.61 -28.65
N SER A 459 -8.34 8.87 -28.22
CA SER A 459 -8.87 9.94 -29.06
C SER A 459 -7.84 10.57 -30.01
N GLU A 460 -6.58 10.14 -30.01
CA GLU A 460 -5.49 10.86 -30.70
C GLU A 460 -4.90 10.17 -31.94
N ASN A 461 -5.38 8.99 -32.36
CA ASN A 461 -4.79 8.28 -33.50
C ASN A 461 -5.80 8.00 -34.62
N MET A 462 -6.11 9.02 -35.43
CA MET A 462 -6.55 8.80 -36.82
C MET A 462 -5.74 9.74 -37.76
N PRO A 463 -5.03 9.19 -38.76
CA PRO A 463 -4.22 9.99 -39.68
C PRO A 463 -5.09 10.84 -40.64
N GLU A 464 -4.77 12.13 -40.73
CA GLU A 464 -5.52 13.16 -41.48
C GLU A 464 -5.75 12.86 -42.97
N SER A 465 -4.93 12.02 -43.61
CA SER A 465 -4.99 11.79 -45.06
C SER A 465 -6.22 11.00 -45.54
N HIS A 466 -6.96 10.35 -44.63
CA HIS A 466 -8.22 9.66 -44.95
C HIS A 466 -9.44 10.60 -44.91
N TYR A 467 -9.29 11.85 -44.43
CA TYR A 467 -10.43 12.75 -44.22
C TYR A 467 -11.07 13.23 -45.52
N ASN A 468 -10.31 13.58 -46.56
CA ASN A 468 -10.88 14.27 -47.72
C ASN A 468 -11.84 13.40 -48.55
N GLU A 469 -11.50 12.12 -48.79
CA GLU A 469 -12.40 11.19 -49.51
C GLU A 469 -13.60 10.75 -48.65
N ILE A 470 -13.43 10.60 -47.33
CA ILE A 470 -14.53 10.30 -46.41
C ILE A 470 -15.45 11.51 -46.23
N TRP A 471 -14.91 12.73 -46.23
CA TRP A 471 -15.67 13.97 -46.09
C TRP A 471 -16.56 14.25 -47.30
N GLU A 472 -16.08 13.98 -48.52
CA GLU A 472 -16.90 14.02 -49.74
C GLU A 472 -18.00 12.94 -49.72
N ALA A 473 -17.75 11.76 -49.13
CA ALA A 473 -18.76 10.71 -48.96
C ALA A 473 -19.76 11.00 -47.82
N MET A 474 -19.38 11.80 -46.82
CA MET A 474 -20.21 12.17 -45.66
C MET A 474 -21.09 13.39 -45.91
N GLN A 475 -20.78 14.26 -46.89
CA GLN A 475 -21.63 15.41 -47.22
C GLN A 475 -22.87 14.99 -48.02
N GLY A 476 -23.99 14.83 -47.31
CA GLY A 476 -25.34 14.77 -47.85
C GLY A 476 -26.35 15.43 -46.91
N SER A 477 -26.89 16.56 -47.34
CA SER A 477 -27.90 17.44 -46.73
C SER A 477 -27.56 18.17 -45.41
N PRO A 478 -27.54 19.52 -45.39
CA PRO A 478 -27.85 20.28 -44.18
C PRO A 478 -29.32 20.09 -43.76
N ASP A 479 -29.57 20.17 -42.45
CA ASP A 479 -30.91 20.11 -41.85
C ASP A 479 -31.82 21.23 -42.43
N PRO A 480 -33.04 20.91 -42.93
CA PRO A 480 -34.04 21.92 -43.21
C PRO A 480 -34.75 22.30 -41.90
N ARG A 481 -34.03 22.97 -40.99
CA ARG A 481 -34.68 23.62 -39.84
C ARG A 481 -33.80 24.71 -39.22
N ARG A 482 -33.74 25.86 -39.90
CA ARG A 482 -33.76 27.20 -39.27
C ARG A 482 -33.93 28.29 -40.32
N SER A 483 -35.19 28.55 -40.66
CA SER A 483 -35.62 29.86 -41.15
C SER A 483 -36.98 30.20 -40.53
N ARG A 484 -36.92 31.18 -39.61
CA ARG A 484 -37.99 32.07 -39.10
C ARG A 484 -39.02 31.49 -38.12
N ALA A 485 -38.88 31.86 -36.85
CA ALA A 485 -39.55 33.07 -36.37
C ALA A 485 -38.46 34.11 -36.03
#